data_AF-A0A537X4J9-F1
#
_entry.id   AF-A0A537X4J9-F1
#
_cell.length_a   1.000
_cell.length_b   1.000
_cell.length_c   1.000
_cell.angle_alpha   90.00
_cell.angle_beta   90.00
_cell.angle_gamma   90.00
#
_symmetry.space_group_name_H-M   'P 1'
#
loop_
_entity.id
_entity.type
_entity.pdbx_description
1 polymer ?
#
loop_
_entity_poly.entity_id
_entity_poly.type
_entity_poly.pdbx_seq_one_letter_code
_entity_poly.pdbx_strand_id
1 'polypeptide(L)'
;MVKVTAGSPGKLRIGPRILEMQRIGAGMNIWWIDFDRLEVYEAGALLVTLLAYPEEGEETRSEVHASLCAHALRVKCAMEPDWALPSQPIKPIYALRRQDENDRFLRTLERRVRDRLVAGRMAIGFLKEALTGEVPPGVKRVSINELAQLVLDDVGYTEPENVETRIWRPSLPVIHLASALQLMLHLADPVTGPIGLEALLLGRNVIELLIRTAEYHEALIAQSRHLRIAPERLIRFRLA
;
A
#
# COMPACT_ATOMS: atom_id res chain seq x y z
N MET A 1 -58.83 4.13 19.41
CA MET A 1 -58.38 4.07 18.00
C MET A 1 -57.10 4.90 17.90
N VAL A 2 -55.93 4.27 18.07
CA VAL A 2 -54.63 4.97 18.14
C VAL A 2 -53.86 4.66 16.86
N LYS A 3 -53.53 5.72 16.12
CA LYS A 3 -52.79 5.69 14.85
C LYS A 3 -51.32 5.36 15.13
N VAL A 4 -50.82 4.25 14.57
CA VAL A 4 -49.39 3.95 14.51
C VAL A 4 -48.87 4.44 13.16
N THR A 5 -48.07 5.50 13.17
CA THR A 5 -47.30 5.94 12.00
C THR A 5 -45.97 5.22 11.96
N ALA A 6 -45.73 4.49 10.87
CA ALA A 6 -44.47 3.81 10.57
C ALA A 6 -43.33 4.84 10.43
N GLY A 7 -42.39 4.81 11.37
CA GLY A 7 -41.11 5.49 11.25
C GLY A 7 -40.17 4.67 10.38
N SER A 8 -39.67 5.28 9.31
CA SER A 8 -38.68 4.73 8.38
C SER A 8 -37.45 4.20 9.12
N PRO A 9 -36.90 3.02 8.78
CA PRO A 9 -35.69 2.52 9.42
C PRO A 9 -34.50 3.37 8.96
N GLY A 10 -34.01 4.22 9.86
CA GLY A 10 -32.75 4.92 9.69
C GLY A 10 -31.63 3.89 9.51
N LYS A 11 -30.88 3.99 8.41
CA LYS A 11 -29.67 3.22 8.16
C LYS A 11 -28.67 3.48 9.29
N LEU A 12 -28.60 2.56 10.25
CA LEU A 12 -27.50 2.45 11.21
C LEU A 12 -26.22 2.12 10.43
N ARG A 13 -25.48 3.16 10.05
CA ARG A 13 -24.10 3.03 9.57
C ARG A 13 -23.22 2.67 10.78
N ILE A 14 -23.14 1.38 11.09
CA ILE A 14 -22.10 0.85 11.97
C ILE A 14 -20.93 0.45 11.06
N GLY A 15 -20.17 1.45 10.62
CA GLY A 15 -18.86 1.20 10.04
C GLY A 15 -17.86 0.92 11.18
N PRO A 16 -16.94 -0.05 11.04
CA PRO A 16 -15.88 -0.21 12.01
C PRO A 16 -15.05 1.08 12.05
N ARG A 17 -14.89 1.69 13.23
CA ARG A 17 -13.94 2.78 13.45
C ARG A 17 -12.53 2.24 13.24
N ILE A 18 -12.03 2.31 12.01
CA ILE A 18 -10.62 2.08 11.70
C ILE A 18 -9.83 3.21 12.35
N LEU A 19 -9.09 2.87 13.40
CA LEU A 19 -8.11 3.67 14.14
C LEU A 19 -8.56 5.07 14.59
N GLU A 20 -8.30 5.40 15.86
CA GLU A 20 -8.28 6.80 16.30
C GLU A 20 -7.08 7.49 15.61
N MET A 21 -7.32 7.99 14.40
CA MET A 21 -6.37 8.71 13.56
C MET A 21 -6.16 10.10 14.14
N GLN A 22 -4.95 10.40 14.62
CA GLN A 22 -4.54 11.79 14.81
C GLN A 22 -4.25 12.43 13.44
N ARG A 23 -5.30 12.96 12.80
CA ARG A 23 -5.14 13.98 11.76
C ARG A 23 -4.63 15.26 12.43
N ILE A 24 -3.32 15.43 12.53
CA ILE A 24 -2.73 16.69 12.97
C ILE A 24 -2.71 17.66 11.79
N GLY A 25 -3.61 18.63 11.80
CA GLY A 25 -3.59 19.79 10.92
C GLY A 25 -4.10 19.55 9.50
N ALA A 26 -4.74 20.57 8.92
CA ALA A 26 -5.15 20.56 7.54
C ALA A 26 -3.92 20.37 6.63
N GLY A 27 -3.79 19.20 5.99
CA GLY A 27 -2.87 18.98 4.87
C GLY A 27 -1.84 17.85 5.00
N MET A 28 -1.74 17.12 6.11
CA MET A 28 -0.73 16.05 6.24
C MET A 28 -1.36 14.67 6.52
N ASN A 29 -1.25 13.76 5.56
CA ASN A 29 -1.70 12.37 5.66
C ASN A 29 -0.58 11.47 6.24
N ILE A 30 -0.32 11.56 7.55
CA ILE A 30 0.63 10.68 8.24
C ILE A 30 -0.12 9.52 8.93
N TRP A 31 0.36 8.30 8.70
CA TRP A 31 -0.10 7.07 9.34
C TRP A 31 0.98 6.55 10.29
N TRP A 32 0.67 6.57 11.58
CA TRP A 32 1.54 6.00 12.61
C TRP A 32 1.26 4.51 12.78
N ILE A 33 2.31 3.70 12.69
CA ILE A 33 2.27 2.26 12.89
C ILE A 33 2.86 1.96 14.27
N ASP A 34 1.97 1.61 15.19
CA ASP A 34 2.28 1.24 16.57
C ASP A 34 2.03 -0.26 16.74
N PHE A 35 3.10 -1.05 16.83
CA PHE A 35 3.02 -2.51 17.00
C PHE A 35 2.63 -2.94 18.42
N ASP A 36 2.56 -2.02 19.39
CA ASP A 36 2.01 -2.30 20.72
C ASP A 36 0.47 -2.22 20.71
N ARG A 37 -0.11 -1.61 19.66
CA ARG A 37 -1.56 -1.43 19.50
C ARG A 37 -2.15 -2.17 18.31
N LEU A 38 -1.35 -2.47 17.30
CA LEU A 38 -1.75 -3.16 16.08
C LEU A 38 -1.08 -4.51 15.99
N GLU A 39 -1.86 -5.52 15.63
CA GLU A 39 -1.29 -6.79 15.21
C GLU A 39 -0.47 -6.61 13.93
N VAL A 40 0.60 -7.39 13.78
CA VAL A 40 1.51 -7.28 12.62
C VAL A 40 0.76 -7.39 11.29
N TYR A 41 -0.23 -8.29 11.22
CA TYR A 41 -1.07 -8.46 10.03
C TYR A 41 -1.98 -7.27 9.74
N GLU A 42 -2.41 -6.51 10.76
CA GLU A 42 -3.21 -5.31 10.55
C GLU A 42 -2.36 -4.17 10.00
N ALA A 43 -1.13 -4.03 10.50
CA ALA A 43 -0.16 -3.05 10.02
C ALA A 43 0.25 -3.33 8.57
N GLY A 44 0.56 -4.59 8.25
CA GLY A 44 0.86 -5.02 6.88
C GLY A 44 -0.32 -4.81 5.94
N ALA A 45 -1.53 -5.19 6.36
CA ALA A 45 -2.75 -4.97 5.58
C ALA A 45 -3.01 -3.48 5.33
N LEU A 46 -2.74 -2.61 6.30
CA LEU A 46 -2.90 -1.16 6.15
C LEU A 46 -1.95 -0.60 5.10
N LEU A 47 -0.68 -0.98 5.14
CA LEU A 47 0.33 -0.58 4.15
C LEU A 47 -0.07 -1.02 2.75
N VAL A 48 -0.42 -2.29 2.57
CA VAL A 48 -0.77 -2.85 1.26
C VAL A 48 -2.07 -2.22 0.73
N THR A 49 -3.04 -1.96 1.60
CA THR A 49 -4.29 -1.27 1.23
C THR A 49 -4.00 0.12 0.69
N LEU A 50 -3.22 0.93 1.42
CA LEU A 50 -2.93 2.30 1.03
C LEU A 50 -2.00 2.38 -0.18
N LEU A 51 -1.08 1.43 -0.32
CA LEU A 51 -0.28 1.28 -1.54
C LEU A 51 -1.19 1.06 -2.76
N ALA A 52 -2.11 0.10 -2.70
CA ALA A 52 -2.94 -0.25 -3.85
C ALA A 52 -4.09 0.72 -4.14
N TYR A 53 -4.61 1.38 -3.10
CA TYR A 53 -5.81 2.23 -3.16
C TYR A 53 -5.59 3.60 -2.50
N PRO A 54 -4.57 4.38 -2.92
CA PRO A 54 -4.21 5.63 -2.26
C PRO A 54 -5.30 6.71 -2.36
N GLU A 55 -6.06 6.72 -3.45
CA GLU A 55 -7.05 7.75 -3.77
C GLU A 55 -8.50 7.27 -3.56
N GLU A 56 -8.71 6.02 -3.16
CA GLU A 56 -10.07 5.51 -2.91
C GLU A 56 -10.65 6.03 -1.59
N GLY A 57 -11.98 6.03 -1.51
CA GLY A 57 -12.71 6.37 -0.29
C GLY A 57 -12.47 5.40 0.87
N GLU A 58 -12.75 5.88 2.09
CA GLU A 58 -12.57 5.10 3.31
C GLU A 58 -13.33 3.77 3.32
N GLU A 59 -14.52 3.73 2.72
CA GLU A 59 -15.33 2.52 2.60
C GLU A 59 -14.58 1.43 1.81
N THR A 60 -14.10 1.74 0.60
CA THR A 60 -13.32 0.79 -0.21
C THR A 60 -12.04 0.34 0.50
N ARG A 61 -11.32 1.28 1.14
CA ARG A 61 -10.08 0.95 1.86
C ARG A 61 -10.36 0.07 3.08
N SER A 62 -11.43 0.32 3.82
CA SER A 62 -11.85 -0.51 4.95
C SER A 62 -12.16 -1.93 4.51
N GLU A 63 -12.89 -2.08 3.41
CA GLU A 63 -13.22 -3.39 2.85
C GLU A 63 -11.97 -4.14 2.37
N VAL A 64 -11.03 -3.48 1.69
CA VAL A 64 -9.77 -4.12 1.27
C VAL A 64 -8.91 -4.50 2.48
N HIS A 65 -8.78 -3.61 3.46
CA HIS A 65 -7.99 -3.84 4.68
C HIS A 65 -8.48 -5.07 5.44
N ALA A 66 -9.78 -5.17 5.67
CA ALA A 66 -10.36 -6.30 6.37
C ALA A 66 -10.22 -7.60 5.55
N SER A 67 -10.13 -7.54 4.21
CA SER A 67 -9.93 -8.72 3.36
C SER A 67 -8.50 -9.22 3.42
N LEU A 68 -7.55 -8.28 3.47
CA LEU A 68 -6.14 -8.58 3.70
C LEU A 68 -5.89 -9.15 5.09
N CYS A 69 -6.54 -8.62 6.13
CA CYS A 69 -6.48 -9.19 7.47
C CYS A 69 -7.05 -10.61 7.51
N ALA A 70 -8.22 -10.85 6.89
CA ALA A 70 -8.80 -12.17 6.79
C ALA A 70 -7.89 -13.15 6.04
N HIS A 71 -7.27 -12.71 4.95
CA HIS A 71 -6.29 -13.49 4.20
C HIS A 71 -5.05 -13.83 5.05
N ALA A 72 -4.46 -12.83 5.72
CA ALA A 72 -3.30 -13.00 6.59
C ALA A 72 -3.55 -14.01 7.70
N LEU A 73 -4.73 -13.96 8.34
CA LEU A 73 -5.11 -14.92 9.38
C LEU A 73 -5.18 -16.34 8.84
N ARG A 74 -5.76 -16.55 7.65
CA ARG A 74 -5.80 -17.89 7.02
C ARG A 74 -4.41 -18.40 6.69
N VAL A 75 -3.55 -17.56 6.13
CA VAL A 75 -2.15 -17.89 5.84
C VAL A 75 -1.43 -18.25 7.13
N LYS A 76 -1.58 -17.44 8.18
CA LYS A 76 -0.95 -17.69 9.48
C LYS A 76 -1.39 -19.01 10.09
N CYS A 77 -2.69 -19.31 10.09
CA CYS A 77 -3.20 -20.60 10.58
C CYS A 77 -2.68 -21.79 9.74
N ALA A 78 -2.46 -21.61 8.44
CA ALA A 78 -1.91 -22.66 7.58
C ALA A 78 -0.41 -22.89 7.82
N MET A 79 0.35 -21.82 8.08
CA MET A 79 1.79 -21.88 8.36
C MET A 79 2.09 -22.35 9.80
N GLU A 80 1.25 -21.94 10.75
CA GLU A 80 1.40 -22.19 12.18
C GLU A 80 0.09 -22.74 12.77
N PRO A 81 -0.26 -24.02 12.54
CA PRO A 81 -1.52 -24.58 13.02
C PRO A 81 -1.69 -24.46 14.55
N ASP A 82 -0.60 -24.58 15.30
CA ASP A 82 -0.61 -24.48 16.76
C ASP A 82 -0.94 -23.07 17.26
N TRP A 83 -0.69 -22.03 16.45
CA TRP A 83 -1.07 -20.65 16.78
C TRP A 83 -2.60 -20.49 16.86
N ALA A 84 -3.35 -21.30 16.11
CA ALA A 84 -4.82 -21.23 16.08
C ALA A 84 -5.51 -21.98 17.23
N LEU A 85 -4.77 -22.78 18.01
CA LEU A 85 -5.34 -23.58 19.11
C LEU A 85 -5.74 -22.73 20.34
N PRO A 86 -4.90 -21.82 20.87
CA PRO A 86 -5.30 -20.96 21.98
C PRO A 86 -6.22 -19.82 21.54
N SER A 87 -6.98 -19.27 22.49
CA SER A 87 -7.84 -18.10 22.24
C SER A 87 -7.02 -16.92 21.74
N GLN A 88 -7.37 -16.41 20.55
CA GLN A 88 -6.72 -15.26 19.93
C GLN A 88 -7.64 -14.02 19.99
N PRO A 89 -7.13 -12.85 20.39
CA PRO A 89 -7.88 -11.60 20.30
C PRO A 89 -7.96 -11.14 18.83
N ILE A 90 -9.02 -11.54 18.13
CA ILE A 90 -9.23 -11.20 16.70
C ILE A 90 -10.54 -10.41 16.55
N LYS A 91 -10.53 -9.38 15.70
CA LYS A 91 -11.76 -8.65 15.35
C LYS A 91 -12.70 -9.56 14.54
N PRO A 92 -13.98 -9.72 14.93
CA PRO A 92 -14.90 -10.64 14.26
C PRO A 92 -15.03 -10.42 12.75
N ILE A 93 -14.93 -9.18 12.28
CA ILE A 93 -15.00 -8.82 10.86
C ILE A 93 -13.90 -9.49 10.01
N TYR A 94 -12.75 -9.84 10.59
CA TYR A 94 -11.69 -10.55 9.86
C TYR A 94 -11.94 -12.05 9.84
N ALA A 95 -12.35 -12.63 10.97
CA ALA A 95 -12.57 -14.07 11.12
C ALA A 95 -13.80 -14.57 10.37
N LEU A 96 -14.89 -13.80 10.36
CA LEU A 96 -16.17 -14.20 9.78
C LEU A 96 -16.33 -13.80 8.31
N ARG A 97 -15.30 -13.20 7.71
CA ARG A 97 -15.39 -12.73 6.33
C ARG A 97 -15.42 -13.87 5.33
N ARG A 98 -16.30 -13.79 4.35
CA ARG A 98 -16.46 -14.88 3.37
C ARG A 98 -15.30 -14.92 2.39
N GLN A 99 -14.99 -16.12 1.88
CA GLN A 99 -13.88 -16.31 0.94
C GLN A 99 -14.11 -15.58 -0.38
N ASP A 100 -15.33 -15.63 -0.92
CA ASP A 100 -15.70 -14.99 -2.19
C ASP A 100 -15.56 -13.46 -2.16
N GLU A 101 -15.86 -12.85 -1.01
CA GLU A 101 -15.63 -11.41 -0.77
C GLU A 101 -14.13 -11.09 -0.81
N ASN A 102 -13.29 -11.93 -0.19
CA ASN A 102 -11.84 -11.75 -0.19
C ASN A 102 -11.24 -11.91 -1.58
N ASP A 103 -11.62 -12.97 -2.30
CA ASP A 103 -11.10 -13.26 -3.63
C ASP A 103 -11.36 -12.10 -4.61
N ARG A 104 -12.53 -11.44 -4.49
CA ARG A 104 -12.88 -10.28 -5.31
C ARG A 104 -11.89 -9.13 -5.12
N PHE A 105 -11.57 -8.78 -3.87
CA PHE A 105 -10.65 -7.67 -3.58
C PHE A 105 -9.19 -8.03 -3.89
N LEU A 106 -8.79 -9.28 -3.61
CA LEU A 106 -7.41 -9.75 -3.86
C LEU A 106 -7.06 -9.78 -5.35
N ARG A 107 -8.00 -10.17 -6.24
CA ARG A 107 -7.76 -10.12 -7.70
C ARG A 107 -7.44 -8.71 -8.21
N THR A 108 -8.15 -7.70 -7.70
CA THR A 108 -7.92 -6.31 -8.11
C THR A 108 -6.69 -5.72 -7.44
N LEU A 109 -6.40 -6.15 -6.20
CA LEU A 109 -5.24 -5.75 -5.44
C LEU A 109 -3.94 -6.07 -6.18
N GLU A 110 -3.78 -7.31 -6.66
CA GLU A 110 -2.53 -7.75 -7.31
C GLU A 110 -2.16 -6.85 -8.49
N ARG A 111 -3.13 -6.58 -9.38
CA ARG A 111 -2.94 -5.66 -10.51
C ARG A 111 -2.54 -4.26 -10.04
N ARG A 112 -3.22 -3.71 -9.04
CA ARG A 112 -2.95 -2.34 -8.54
C ARG A 112 -1.58 -2.23 -7.88
N VAL A 113 -1.18 -3.23 -7.10
CA VAL A 113 0.17 -3.31 -6.50
C VAL A 113 1.22 -3.40 -7.60
N ARG A 114 1.04 -4.26 -8.61
CA ARG A 114 1.93 -4.34 -9.76
C ARG A 114 2.11 -3.00 -10.47
N ASP A 115 1.00 -2.30 -10.73
CA ASP A 115 1.06 -0.95 -11.31
C ASP A 115 1.86 0.01 -10.41
N ARG A 116 1.67 -0.04 -9.08
CA ARG A 116 2.46 0.78 -8.15
C ARG A 116 3.94 0.44 -8.20
N LEU A 117 4.30 -0.84 -8.26
CA LEU A 117 5.69 -1.29 -8.37
C LEU A 117 6.36 -0.80 -9.65
N VAL A 118 5.64 -0.82 -10.77
CA VAL A 118 6.11 -0.23 -12.03
C VAL A 118 6.40 1.26 -11.85
N ALA A 119 5.49 2.02 -11.24
CA ALA A 119 5.75 3.43 -10.93
C ALA A 119 6.92 3.60 -9.95
N GLY A 120 7.06 2.70 -8.97
CA GLY A 120 8.18 2.65 -8.04
C GLY A 120 9.51 2.47 -8.76
N ARG A 121 9.57 1.59 -9.76
CA ARG A 121 10.74 1.37 -10.62
C ARG A 121 11.09 2.63 -11.42
N MET A 122 10.10 3.31 -11.97
CA MET A 122 10.31 4.60 -12.64
C MET A 122 10.85 5.64 -11.64
N ALA A 123 10.26 5.72 -10.44
CA ALA A 123 10.66 6.66 -9.40
C ALA A 123 12.12 6.47 -8.97
N ILE A 124 12.60 5.23 -8.87
CA ILE A 124 14.02 4.94 -8.55
C ILE A 124 14.96 5.66 -9.52
N GLY A 125 14.60 5.84 -10.79
CA GLY A 125 15.39 6.65 -11.74
C GLY A 125 15.56 8.10 -11.30
N PHE A 126 14.49 8.74 -10.82
CA PHE A 126 14.53 10.09 -10.25
C PHE A 126 15.31 10.14 -8.93
N LEU A 127 15.17 9.12 -8.08
CA LEU A 127 15.86 9.05 -6.79
C LEU A 127 17.37 8.86 -6.97
N LYS A 128 17.77 8.03 -7.94
CA LYS A 128 19.18 7.82 -8.30
C LYS A 128 19.82 9.13 -8.76
N GLU A 129 19.17 9.86 -9.66
CA GLU A 129 19.67 11.15 -10.12
C GLU A 129 19.74 12.17 -8.98
N ALA A 130 18.74 12.23 -8.10
CA ALA A 130 18.78 13.11 -6.93
C ALA A 130 19.95 12.79 -5.99
N LEU A 131 20.32 11.51 -5.86
CA LEU A 131 21.38 11.05 -4.97
C LEU A 131 22.79 11.18 -5.59
N THR A 132 22.95 10.82 -6.87
CA THR A 132 24.27 10.70 -7.51
C THR A 132 24.53 11.72 -8.62
N GLY A 133 23.49 12.41 -9.10
CA GLY A 133 23.53 13.25 -10.29
C GLY A 133 23.55 12.46 -11.61
N GLU A 134 23.48 11.12 -11.56
CA GLU A 134 23.55 10.26 -12.74
C GLU A 134 22.16 9.88 -13.25
N VAL A 135 22.05 9.83 -14.58
CA VAL A 135 20.86 9.31 -15.27
C VAL A 135 20.99 7.78 -15.40
N PRO A 136 19.88 7.01 -15.31
CA PRO A 136 19.93 5.57 -15.53
C PRO A 136 20.49 5.18 -16.92
N PRO A 137 21.16 4.01 -17.05
CA PRO A 137 21.64 3.53 -18.35
C PRO A 137 20.48 3.42 -19.36
N GLY A 138 20.74 3.88 -20.60
CA GLY A 138 19.74 3.86 -21.67
C GLY A 138 18.73 5.02 -21.63
N VAL A 139 18.76 5.87 -20.60
CA VAL A 139 17.92 7.06 -20.49
C VAL A 139 18.72 8.30 -20.87
N LYS A 140 18.18 9.16 -21.74
CA LYS A 140 18.88 10.39 -22.17
C LYS A 140 18.75 11.51 -21.15
N ARG A 141 17.62 11.55 -20.44
CA ARG A 141 17.29 12.54 -19.41
C ARG A 141 16.26 11.95 -18.45
N VAL A 142 16.30 12.34 -17.19
CA VAL A 142 15.27 11.94 -16.22
C VAL A 142 13.96 12.69 -16.54
N SER A 143 13.01 11.96 -17.09
CA SER A 143 11.66 12.43 -17.37
C SER A 143 10.68 11.26 -17.35
N ILE A 144 9.40 11.53 -17.08
CA ILE A 144 8.35 10.49 -17.05
C ILE A 144 8.31 9.74 -18.37
N ASN A 145 8.35 10.45 -19.51
CA ASN A 145 8.29 9.84 -20.83
C ASN A 145 9.45 8.87 -21.09
N GLU A 146 10.69 9.27 -20.76
CA GLU A 146 11.86 8.41 -20.97
C GLU A 146 11.84 7.20 -20.03
N LEU A 147 11.44 7.38 -18.76
CA LEU A 147 11.35 6.28 -17.80
C LEU A 147 10.19 5.33 -18.09
N ALA A 148 9.09 5.85 -18.67
CA ALA A 148 7.96 5.04 -19.10
C ALA A 148 8.33 4.09 -20.24
N GLN A 149 9.25 4.49 -21.14
CA GLN A 149 9.76 3.61 -22.19
C GLN A 149 10.43 2.34 -21.64
N LEU A 150 11.03 2.41 -20.45
CA LEU A 150 11.71 1.26 -19.83
C LEU A 150 10.74 0.19 -19.29
N VAL A 151 9.44 0.49 -19.22
CA VAL A 151 8.44 -0.37 -18.58
C VAL A 151 7.25 -0.70 -19.49
N LEU A 152 7.25 -0.26 -20.74
CA LEU A 152 6.14 -0.49 -21.69
C LEU A 152 5.83 -1.97 -21.88
N ASP A 153 6.88 -2.77 -22.12
CA ASP A 153 6.77 -4.21 -22.34
C ASP A 153 6.22 -4.93 -21.10
N ASP A 154 6.65 -4.51 -19.91
CA ASP A 154 6.24 -5.10 -18.63
C ASP A 154 4.74 -4.91 -18.34
N VAL A 155 4.13 -3.86 -18.89
CA VAL A 155 2.73 -3.49 -18.63
C VAL A 155 1.81 -3.66 -19.84
N GLY A 156 2.36 -4.11 -20.97
CA GLY A 156 1.60 -4.33 -22.21
C GLY A 156 1.03 -3.04 -22.82
N TYR A 157 1.70 -1.90 -22.62
CA TYR A 157 1.34 -0.64 -23.28
C TYR A 157 2.30 -0.33 -24.42
N THR A 158 1.80 0.33 -25.46
CA THR A 158 2.61 0.78 -26.61
C THR A 158 3.02 2.24 -26.52
N GLU A 159 2.33 3.02 -25.67
CA GLU A 159 2.49 4.47 -25.58
C GLU A 159 2.81 4.90 -24.14
N PRO A 160 3.87 5.70 -23.93
CA PRO A 160 4.24 6.23 -22.61
C PRO A 160 3.11 6.99 -21.89
N GLU A 161 2.22 7.64 -22.64
CA GLU A 161 1.08 8.37 -22.08
C GLU A 161 0.12 7.46 -21.28
N ASN A 162 -0.04 6.20 -21.70
CA ASN A 162 -0.85 5.23 -20.95
C ASN A 162 -0.19 4.86 -19.61
N VAL A 163 1.13 4.73 -19.58
CA VAL A 163 1.89 4.54 -18.34
C VAL A 163 1.73 5.77 -17.44
N GLU A 164 1.86 6.97 -17.99
CA GLU A 164 1.71 8.20 -17.21
C GLU A 164 0.32 8.28 -16.57
N THR A 165 -0.73 8.13 -17.37
CA THR A 165 -2.11 8.38 -16.94
C THR A 165 -2.67 7.28 -16.04
N ARG A 166 -2.37 6.01 -16.33
CA ARG A 166 -2.97 4.86 -15.63
C ARG A 166 -2.12 4.32 -14.48
N ILE A 167 -0.81 4.52 -14.56
CA ILE A 167 0.14 3.95 -13.59
C ILE A 167 0.79 5.06 -12.77
N TRP A 168 1.48 5.99 -13.41
CA TRP A 168 2.28 7.00 -12.71
C TRP A 168 1.44 7.96 -11.86
N ARG A 169 0.46 8.66 -12.47
CA ARG A 169 -0.35 9.67 -11.76
C ARG A 169 -1.07 9.10 -10.53
N PRO A 170 -1.75 7.94 -10.60
CA PRO A 170 -2.39 7.37 -9.42
C PRO A 170 -1.39 6.85 -8.36
N SER A 171 -0.09 6.72 -8.68
CA SER A 171 0.94 6.26 -7.74
C SER A 171 1.52 7.39 -6.92
N LEU A 172 1.38 8.63 -7.37
CA LEU A 172 2.06 9.78 -6.77
C LEU A 172 1.88 9.88 -5.25
N PRO A 173 0.69 9.64 -4.67
CA PRO A 173 0.52 9.73 -3.21
C PRO A 173 1.37 8.72 -2.43
N VAL A 174 1.72 7.59 -3.03
CA VAL A 174 2.44 6.47 -2.39
C VAL A 174 3.75 6.14 -3.10
N ILE A 175 4.29 7.05 -3.92
CA ILE A 175 5.44 6.74 -4.78
C ILE A 175 6.72 6.43 -3.98
N HIS A 176 6.86 7.01 -2.79
CA HIS A 176 7.95 6.72 -1.85
C HIS A 176 7.85 5.29 -1.31
N LEU A 177 6.64 4.86 -0.91
CA LEU A 177 6.37 3.48 -0.49
C LEU A 177 6.57 2.49 -1.63
N ALA A 178 6.05 2.82 -2.83
CA ALA A 178 6.15 1.97 -4.00
C ALA A 178 7.61 1.78 -4.47
N SER A 179 8.41 2.84 -4.49
CA SER A 179 9.84 2.76 -4.82
C SER A 179 10.64 2.03 -3.75
N ALA A 180 10.30 2.19 -2.47
CA ALA A 180 10.93 1.44 -1.38
C ALA A 180 10.66 -0.06 -1.51
N LEU A 181 9.41 -0.46 -1.76
CA LEU A 181 9.06 -1.86 -1.98
C LEU A 181 9.74 -2.43 -3.23
N GLN A 182 9.78 -1.66 -4.31
CA GLN A 182 10.47 -2.07 -5.53
C GLN A 182 11.97 -2.28 -5.29
N LEU A 183 12.62 -1.41 -4.50
CA LEU A 183 14.02 -1.57 -4.13
C LEU A 183 14.23 -2.83 -3.29
N MET A 184 13.36 -3.08 -2.29
CA MET A 184 13.43 -4.30 -1.47
C MET A 184 13.27 -5.57 -2.32
N LEU A 185 12.33 -5.58 -3.27
CA LEU A 185 12.15 -6.70 -4.20
C LEU A 185 13.39 -6.91 -5.09
N HIS A 186 14.09 -5.85 -5.47
CA HIS A 186 15.31 -5.94 -6.27
C HIS A 186 16.52 -6.44 -5.45
N LEU A 187 16.56 -6.12 -4.16
CA LEU A 187 17.63 -6.53 -3.24
C LEU A 187 17.38 -7.90 -2.58
N ALA A 188 16.19 -8.48 -2.76
CA ALA A 188 15.87 -9.79 -2.20
C ALA A 188 16.83 -10.85 -2.75
N ASP A 189 17.50 -11.56 -1.84
CA ASP A 189 18.48 -12.59 -2.17
C ASP A 189 17.77 -13.79 -2.84
N PRO A 190 18.33 -14.39 -3.92
CA PRO A 190 17.82 -15.63 -4.51
C PRO A 190 17.55 -16.76 -3.49
N VAL A 191 18.31 -16.79 -2.38
CA VAL A 191 18.19 -17.76 -1.28
C VAL A 191 16.97 -17.48 -0.39
N THR A 192 16.62 -16.21 -0.18
CA THR A 192 15.43 -15.83 0.62
C THR A 192 14.11 -15.97 -0.14
N GLY A 193 14.18 -16.13 -1.47
CA GLY A 193 13.00 -16.19 -2.33
C GLY A 193 12.31 -14.82 -2.52
N PRO A 194 11.27 -14.75 -3.36
CA PRO A 194 10.55 -13.50 -3.61
C PRO A 194 9.82 -13.02 -2.34
N ILE A 195 9.85 -11.71 -2.07
CA ILE A 195 9.03 -11.10 -1.02
C ILE A 195 7.57 -11.15 -1.50
N GLY A 196 6.85 -12.18 -1.06
CA GLY A 196 5.43 -12.37 -1.31
C GLY A 196 4.54 -11.44 -0.49
N LEU A 197 3.23 -11.50 -0.76
CA LEU A 197 2.23 -10.76 0.01
C LEU A 197 2.28 -11.13 1.50
N GLU A 198 2.56 -12.40 1.79
CA GLU A 198 2.66 -12.95 3.14
C GLU A 198 3.78 -12.29 3.94
N ALA A 199 4.93 -12.01 3.32
CA ALA A 199 6.03 -11.31 3.97
C ALA A 199 5.66 -9.87 4.35
N LEU A 200 4.87 -9.19 3.50
CA LEU A 200 4.36 -7.84 3.76
C LEU A 200 3.25 -7.81 4.81
N LEU A 201 2.52 -8.92 4.98
CA LEU A 201 1.45 -9.03 5.96
C LEU A 201 1.97 -9.50 7.32
N LEU A 202 2.85 -10.50 7.37
CA LEU A 202 3.20 -11.20 8.61
C LEU A 202 4.61 -10.87 9.11
N GLY A 203 5.47 -10.29 8.28
CA GLY A 203 6.85 -9.99 8.63
C GLY A 203 7.01 -8.61 9.26
N ARG A 204 7.05 -8.52 10.60
CA ARG A 204 7.30 -7.24 11.31
C ARG A 204 8.56 -6.54 10.81
N ASN A 205 9.68 -7.27 10.70
CA ASN A 205 10.95 -6.71 10.22
C ASN A 205 10.86 -6.21 8.76
N VAL A 206 10.07 -6.88 7.92
CA VAL A 206 9.83 -6.48 6.53
C VAL A 206 9.03 -5.18 6.50
N ILE A 207 7.98 -5.08 7.32
CA ILE A 207 7.15 -3.88 7.44
C ILE A 207 7.98 -2.69 7.95
N GLU A 208 8.74 -2.87 9.03
CA GLU A 208 9.59 -1.82 9.61
C GLU A 208 10.65 -1.34 8.61
N LEU A 209 11.32 -2.27 7.91
CA LEU A 209 12.31 -1.94 6.89
C LEU A 209 11.68 -1.19 5.71
N LEU A 210 10.50 -1.59 5.27
CA LEU A 210 9.77 -0.92 4.21
C LEU A 210 9.42 0.51 4.60
N ILE A 211 8.89 0.73 5.82
CA ILE A 211 8.55 2.07 6.31
C ILE A 211 9.79 2.97 6.36
N ARG A 212 10.90 2.49 6.95
CA ARG A 212 12.15 3.25 7.05
C ARG A 212 12.73 3.58 5.67
N THR A 213 12.67 2.64 4.73
CA THR A 213 13.12 2.88 3.34
C THR A 213 12.22 3.88 2.63
N ALA A 214 10.92 3.83 2.86
CA ALA A 214 9.96 4.77 2.32
C ALA A 214 10.16 6.19 2.89
N GLU A 215 10.51 6.33 4.17
CA GLU A 215 10.90 7.61 4.78
C GLU A 215 12.16 8.19 4.12
N TYR A 216 13.17 7.35 3.87
CA TYR A 216 14.37 7.78 3.16
C TYR A 216 14.05 8.24 1.73
N HIS A 217 13.20 7.50 1.01
CA HIS A 217 12.76 7.89 -0.33
C HIS A 217 11.93 9.18 -0.33
N GLU A 218 11.09 9.41 0.70
CA GLU A 218 10.37 10.68 0.88
C GLU A 218 11.35 11.87 0.91
N ALA A 219 12.46 11.74 1.65
CA ALA A 219 13.49 12.78 1.73
C ALA A 219 14.19 13.04 0.38
N LEU A 220 14.45 11.98 -0.40
CA LEU A 220 15.04 12.10 -1.74
C LEU A 220 14.07 12.72 -2.76
N ILE A 221 12.77 12.41 -2.67
CA ILE A 221 11.74 13.03 -3.52
C ILE A 221 11.73 14.54 -3.32
N ALA A 222 11.81 15.00 -2.07
CA ALA A 222 11.85 16.43 -1.77
C ALA A 222 13.08 17.16 -2.36
N GLN A 223 14.17 16.43 -2.62
CA GLN A 223 15.40 16.96 -3.21
C GLN A 223 15.43 16.87 -4.76
N SER A 224 14.56 16.05 -5.34
CA SER A 224 14.54 15.84 -6.78
C SER A 224 14.05 17.07 -7.54
N ARG A 225 14.86 17.55 -8.48
CA ARG A 225 14.51 18.70 -9.35
C ARG A 225 13.39 18.37 -10.34
N HIS A 226 13.32 17.10 -10.73
CA HIS A 226 12.46 16.59 -11.79
C HIS A 226 11.19 15.93 -11.24
N LEU A 227 11.24 15.34 -10.04
CA LEU A 227 10.09 14.74 -9.38
C LEU A 227 9.39 15.76 -8.47
N ARG A 228 8.64 16.67 -9.08
CA ARG A 228 7.92 17.74 -8.36
C ARG A 228 6.62 17.21 -7.77
N ILE A 229 6.71 16.58 -6.60
CA ILE A 229 5.55 16.17 -5.81
C ILE A 229 5.47 17.04 -4.57
N ALA A 230 4.34 17.70 -4.38
CA ALA A 230 4.09 18.49 -3.19
C ALA A 230 4.03 17.53 -1.97
N PRO A 231 4.87 17.71 -0.92
CA PRO A 231 4.97 16.76 0.18
C PRO A 231 3.64 16.44 0.87
N GLU A 232 2.71 17.40 0.92
CA GLU A 232 1.35 17.27 1.47
C GLU A 232 0.48 16.25 0.73
N ARG A 233 0.82 15.94 -0.53
CA ARG A 233 0.11 14.93 -1.33
C ARG A 233 0.55 13.51 -1.04
N LEU A 234 1.64 13.33 -0.30
CA LEU A 234 2.15 12.01 0.08
C LEU A 234 1.36 11.43 1.26
N ILE A 235 1.02 10.15 1.15
CA ILE A 235 0.49 9.32 2.23
C ILE A 235 1.69 8.70 2.96
N ARG A 236 2.07 9.32 4.07
CA ARG A 236 3.32 9.00 4.78
C ARG A 236 3.06 7.97 5.86
N PHE A 237 4.06 7.13 6.10
CA PHE A 237 4.06 6.17 7.20
C PHE A 237 5.20 6.50 8.15
N ARG A 238 4.97 6.32 9.45
CA ARG A 238 5.98 6.46 10.50
C ARG A 238 5.79 5.34 11.52
N LEU A 239 6.90 4.85 12.07
CA LEU A 239 6.85 3.96 13.24
C LEU A 239 6.64 4.81 14.51
N ALA A 240 5.74 4.38 15.39
CA ALA A 240 5.47 5.03 16.68
C ALA A 240 6.46 4.58 17.76
#